data_AF-A0A1V4V1D6-F1
#
_entry.id   AF-A0A1V4V1D6-F1
#
_cell.length_a   1.000
_cell.length_b   1.000
_cell.length_c   1.000
_cell.angle_alpha   90.00
_cell.angle_beta   90.00
_cell.angle_gamma   90.00
#
_symmetry.space_group_name_H-M   'P 1'
#
loop_
_entity.id
_entity.type
_entity.pdbx_description
1 polymer ?
#
loop_
_entity_poly.entity_id
_entity_poly.type
_entity_poly.pdbx_seq_one_letter_code
_entity_poly.pdbx_strand_id
1 'polypeptide(L)'
;MADEEAPEQVYDHETGWSFDGVLDEPGWGYVIGNLMHDGHLCANQIRVERVLIGSHFDPKTKTHHAVENFTLGSNRVRRIGKPSIIRFDKTATDPRGFYNPRFAVLVSYILDKVFGEEEQQMVIEQLTLFTPYGKDTAHEPGGILRAARIYPMIRFNAPRIEFGKKLNDPYNRITAIRVLFRMRFQVQGSALENMAGIFRDKDDLGLASLEGAAIKGPGNILFSRAEKPLISEVVGRGVIGGTAFTRRGGDKLGWDNIHQWNQEFKNKQEFLAAAKNDKFAPTPGLPYGVHQHWRWGEVFYKGLSGRFGKRLLPGGKQFGGLGVAGGPMIDPEVPDQLLEFGISQSGLREERLRKILDDPNGLRFDYPLELMLASPSTEPENISLGAALSTWIDITAYSEYINEEYPFMASEVFPFKGQLGAHGVFFAHESEDVLPPIEMPGSRKPMYQPGSPLSHRWRRP
;
A
#
# COMPACT_ATOMS: atom_id res chain seq x y z
N MET A 1 -19.33 -11.00 18.26
CA MET A 1 -18.41 -9.84 18.27
C MET A 1 -19.07 -8.79 19.14
N ALA A 2 -18.39 -8.33 20.19
CA ALA A 2 -18.82 -7.18 20.95
C ALA A 2 -18.15 -5.96 20.32
N ASP A 3 -18.93 -4.95 19.91
CA ASP A 3 -18.41 -3.71 19.39
C ASP A 3 -18.19 -2.75 20.56
N GLU A 4 -16.93 -2.49 20.89
CA GLU A 4 -16.55 -1.45 21.85
C GLU A 4 -16.27 -0.15 21.09
N GLU A 5 -16.72 0.98 21.63
CA GLU A 5 -16.36 2.30 21.10
C GLU A 5 -14.85 2.48 21.17
N ALA A 6 -14.20 2.83 20.04
CA ALA A 6 -12.76 3.03 20.04
C ALA A 6 -12.43 4.31 20.81
N PRO A 7 -11.65 4.23 21.90
CA PRO A 7 -11.18 5.41 22.62
C PRO A 7 -10.26 6.26 21.74
N GLU A 8 -10.10 7.54 22.11
CA GLU A 8 -9.11 8.44 21.49
C GLU A 8 -7.68 7.92 21.64
N GLN A 9 -7.42 7.09 22.66
CA GLN A 9 -6.15 6.41 22.86
C GLN A 9 -6.39 4.91 22.97
N VAL A 10 -5.84 4.15 22.03
CA VAL A 10 -5.94 2.70 22.01
C VAL A 10 -4.63 2.11 22.52
N TYR A 11 -4.73 1.18 23.46
CA TYR A 11 -3.62 0.34 23.90
C TYR A 11 -4.09 -1.11 24.02
N ASP A 12 -3.40 -2.01 23.33
CA ASP A 12 -3.68 -3.43 23.35
C ASP A 12 -2.47 -4.22 23.87
N HIS A 13 -2.55 -4.64 25.13
CA HIS A 13 -1.48 -5.36 25.80
C HIS A 13 -1.21 -6.76 25.23
N GLU A 14 -2.16 -7.38 24.53
CA GLU A 14 -1.97 -8.72 23.95
C GLU A 14 -1.10 -8.68 22.69
N THR A 15 -1.25 -7.62 21.90
CA THR A 15 -0.49 -7.42 20.67
C THR A 15 0.72 -6.52 20.83
N GLY A 16 0.74 -5.64 21.84
CA GLY A 16 1.76 -4.61 22.02
C GLY A 16 1.48 -3.29 21.29
N TRP A 17 0.38 -3.17 20.54
CA TRP A 17 0.06 -1.94 19.80
C TRP A 17 -0.50 -0.82 20.70
N SER A 18 -0.07 0.42 20.44
CA SER A 18 -0.72 1.64 20.94
C SER A 18 -0.78 2.72 19.87
N PHE A 19 -1.81 3.57 19.89
CA PHE A 19 -1.91 4.74 19.01
C PHE A 19 -2.95 5.75 19.53
N ASP A 20 -2.82 6.99 19.06
CA ASP A 20 -3.83 8.02 19.21
C ASP A 20 -4.80 7.96 18.01
N GLY A 21 -6.05 7.63 18.27
CA GLY A 21 -7.11 7.59 17.28
C GLY A 21 -7.85 8.91 17.23
N VAL A 22 -7.63 9.70 16.19
CA VAL A 22 -8.30 11.00 16.03
C VAL A 22 -9.29 10.93 14.89
N LEU A 23 -10.55 11.24 15.18
CA LEU A 23 -11.51 11.63 14.17
C LEU A 23 -11.24 13.11 13.87
N ASP A 24 -10.14 13.35 13.16
CA ASP A 24 -9.71 14.71 12.85
C ASP A 24 -10.86 15.48 12.18
N GLU A 25 -10.88 16.79 12.43
CA GLU A 25 -11.79 17.81 11.93
C GLU A 25 -12.40 17.54 10.54
N PRO A 26 -13.61 18.07 10.23
CA PRO A 26 -14.42 17.69 9.08
C PRO A 26 -13.62 17.29 7.83
N GLY A 27 -13.64 16.00 7.51
CA GLY A 27 -13.18 15.49 6.22
C GLY A 27 -11.78 14.89 6.18
N TRP A 28 -11.27 14.20 7.20
CA TRP A 28 -10.00 13.46 7.12
C TRP A 28 -10.14 11.96 7.42
N GLY A 29 -11.37 11.48 7.60
CA GLY A 29 -11.65 10.12 8.04
C GLY A 29 -11.20 9.87 9.48
N TYR A 30 -10.85 8.62 9.76
CA TYR A 30 -10.18 8.25 11.01
C TYR A 30 -8.67 8.33 10.81
N VAL A 31 -7.96 8.98 11.71
CA VAL A 31 -6.51 9.15 11.63
C VAL A 31 -5.87 8.34 12.76
N ILE A 32 -4.96 7.44 12.40
CA ILE A 32 -4.12 6.72 13.36
C ILE A 32 -2.85 7.54 13.53
N GLY A 33 -2.71 8.21 14.66
CA GLY A 33 -1.55 9.00 15.07
C GLY A 33 -0.66 8.27 16.06
N ASN A 34 0.63 8.63 16.10
CA ASN A 34 1.61 8.11 17.08
C ASN A 34 1.53 6.58 17.28
N LEU A 35 1.48 5.85 16.17
CA LEU A 35 1.41 4.41 16.17
C LEU A 35 2.71 3.80 16.70
N MET A 36 2.61 3.08 17.81
CA MET A 36 3.73 2.39 18.45
C MET A 36 3.44 0.91 18.64
N HIS A 37 4.49 0.12 18.70
CA HIS A 37 4.43 -1.28 19.12
C HIS A 37 5.50 -1.54 20.18
N ASP A 38 5.11 -2.08 21.34
CA ASP A 38 6.01 -2.35 22.48
C ASP A 38 6.90 -1.15 22.85
N GLY A 39 6.36 0.06 22.77
CA GLY A 39 7.10 1.31 23.05
C GLY A 39 7.99 1.80 21.91
N HIS A 40 8.04 1.10 20.78
CA HIS A 40 8.76 1.53 19.58
C HIS A 40 7.82 2.28 18.64
N LEU A 41 8.16 3.53 18.29
CA LEU A 41 7.42 4.32 17.32
C LEU A 41 7.57 3.71 15.92
N CYS A 42 6.44 3.53 15.24
CA CYS A 42 6.34 2.99 13.87
C CYS A 42 5.92 4.08 12.88
N ALA A 43 4.86 4.82 13.21
CA ALA A 43 4.33 5.87 12.35
C ALA A 43 3.75 7.02 13.16
N ASN A 44 3.98 8.25 12.71
CA ASN A 44 3.33 9.42 13.29
C ASN A 44 1.89 9.56 12.82
N GLN A 45 1.60 9.11 11.60
CA GLN A 45 0.28 9.27 11.01
C GLN A 45 0.01 8.26 9.90
N ILE A 46 -1.18 7.67 9.92
CA ILE A 46 -1.75 6.88 8.82
C ILE A 46 -3.17 7.37 8.59
N ARG A 47 -3.49 7.76 7.35
CA ARG A 47 -4.80 8.30 7.01
C ARG A 47 -5.19 8.08 5.55
N VAL A 48 -6.48 8.23 5.28
CA VAL A 48 -7.04 8.33 3.94
C VAL A 48 -7.17 9.81 3.57
N GLU A 49 -6.45 10.24 2.55
CA GLU A 49 -6.46 11.62 2.08
C GLU A 49 -7.71 11.93 1.28
N ARG A 50 -8.07 11.03 0.36
CA ARG A 50 -9.23 11.18 -0.53
C ARG A 50 -9.78 9.84 -0.96
N VAL A 51 -11.07 9.84 -1.25
CA VAL A 51 -11.75 8.80 -1.99
C VAL A 51 -12.42 9.45 -3.20
N LEU A 52 -12.20 8.86 -4.37
CA LEU A 52 -12.81 9.27 -5.61
C LEU A 52 -13.66 8.13 -6.13
N ILE A 53 -14.80 8.48 -6.72
CA ILE A 53 -15.71 7.56 -7.37
C ILE A 53 -15.88 8.01 -8.80
N GLY A 54 -15.59 7.13 -9.74
CA GLY A 54 -15.75 7.35 -11.17
C GLY A 54 -16.99 6.64 -11.69
N SER A 55 -17.76 7.33 -12.54
CA SER A 55 -18.86 6.70 -13.27
C SER A 55 -18.36 6.00 -14.54
N HIS A 56 -19.18 5.81 -15.58
CA HIS A 56 -18.73 5.17 -16.83
C HIS A 56 -17.49 5.87 -17.44
N PHE A 57 -16.49 5.09 -17.85
CA PHE A 57 -15.28 5.60 -18.51
C PHE A 57 -15.49 5.69 -20.03
N ASP A 58 -15.31 6.88 -20.60
CA ASP A 58 -15.30 7.10 -22.04
C ASP A 58 -13.88 6.88 -22.60
N PRO A 59 -13.64 5.82 -23.39
CA PRO A 59 -12.31 5.54 -23.94
C PRO A 59 -11.85 6.56 -25.00
N LYS A 60 -12.76 7.34 -25.60
CA LYS A 60 -12.42 8.37 -26.59
C LYS A 60 -11.81 9.59 -25.92
N THR A 61 -12.44 10.07 -24.86
CA THR A 61 -11.96 11.22 -24.09
C THR A 61 -10.95 10.84 -23.02
N LYS A 62 -10.89 9.54 -22.67
CA LYS A 62 -10.11 8.97 -21.56
C LYS A 62 -10.51 9.55 -20.20
N THR A 63 -11.79 9.84 -20.03
CA THR A 63 -12.33 10.43 -18.80
C THR A 63 -13.56 9.67 -18.32
N HIS A 64 -13.85 9.75 -17.03
CA HIS A 64 -15.15 9.32 -16.51
C HIS A 64 -16.23 10.37 -16.83
N HIS A 65 -17.46 9.92 -17.09
CA HIS A 65 -18.61 10.80 -17.36
C HIS A 65 -18.93 11.71 -16.17
N ALA A 66 -18.89 11.15 -14.97
CA ALA A 66 -19.06 11.85 -13.70
C ALA A 66 -18.01 11.36 -12.70
N VAL A 67 -17.56 12.27 -11.84
CA VAL A 67 -16.59 12.01 -10.79
C VAL A 67 -17.07 12.67 -9.51
N GLU A 68 -17.11 11.91 -8.42
CA GLU A 68 -17.19 12.46 -7.07
C GLU A 68 -15.83 12.32 -6.40
N ASN A 69 -15.37 13.40 -5.76
CA ASN A 69 -14.15 13.44 -4.97
C ASN A 69 -14.52 13.97 -3.60
N PHE A 70 -14.19 13.21 -2.56
CA PHE A 70 -14.53 13.58 -1.22
C PHE A 70 -13.54 13.05 -0.22
N THR A 71 -13.73 13.54 0.99
CA THR A 71 -13.09 13.02 2.17
C THR A 71 -14.07 12.28 3.06
N LEU A 72 -13.57 11.28 3.77
CA LEU A 72 -14.35 10.53 4.73
C LEU A 72 -14.73 11.43 5.91
N GLY A 73 -16.01 11.43 6.29
CA GLY A 73 -16.53 12.30 7.35
C GLY A 73 -16.82 13.74 6.89
N SER A 74 -16.76 14.04 5.59
CA SER A 74 -17.27 15.31 5.05
C SER A 74 -18.80 15.38 5.10
N ASN A 75 -19.38 16.55 4.83
CA ASN A 75 -20.84 16.72 4.71
C ASN A 75 -21.47 15.80 3.65
N ARG A 76 -20.69 15.45 2.61
CA ARG A 76 -21.11 14.55 1.53
C ARG A 76 -21.11 13.09 1.98
N VAL A 77 -20.21 12.71 2.88
CA VAL A 77 -19.89 11.32 3.28
C VAL A 77 -20.01 11.18 4.78
N ARG A 78 -21.20 10.76 5.22
CA ARG A 78 -21.57 10.83 6.61
C ARG A 78 -21.10 9.58 7.36
N ARG A 79 -20.50 9.75 8.54
CA ARG A 79 -20.12 8.61 9.39
C ARG A 79 -21.36 7.86 9.88
N ILE A 80 -21.29 6.52 9.85
CA ILE A 80 -22.27 5.61 10.42
C ILE A 80 -21.74 5.16 11.78
N GLY A 81 -22.39 5.62 12.85
CA GLY A 81 -22.00 5.25 14.22
C GLY A 81 -20.68 5.89 14.67
N LYS A 82 -20.08 5.27 15.68
CA LYS A 82 -18.77 5.64 16.24
C LYS A 82 -17.71 4.65 15.76
N PRO A 83 -16.42 5.02 15.77
CA PRO A 83 -15.35 4.05 15.57
C PRO A 83 -15.51 2.86 16.50
N SER A 84 -15.31 1.65 16.00
CA SER A 84 -15.39 0.43 16.78
C SER A 84 -14.06 -0.32 16.80
N ILE A 85 -13.77 -0.94 17.93
CA ILE A 85 -12.72 -1.95 18.04
C ILE A 85 -13.37 -3.33 17.88
N ILE A 86 -12.92 -4.07 16.87
CA ILE A 86 -13.34 -5.44 16.63
C ILE A 86 -12.22 -6.35 17.08
N ARG A 87 -12.50 -7.25 18.03
CA ARG A 87 -11.55 -8.28 18.48
C ARG A 87 -11.80 -9.59 17.74
N PHE A 88 -10.73 -10.24 17.32
CA PHE A 88 -10.77 -11.51 16.59
C PHE A 88 -10.30 -12.65 17.48
N ASP A 89 -11.07 -13.73 17.50
CA ASP A 89 -10.62 -14.98 18.09
C ASP A 89 -9.51 -15.60 17.23
N LYS A 90 -8.56 -16.28 17.88
CA LYS A 90 -7.42 -16.98 17.25
C LYS A 90 -7.83 -17.98 16.15
N THR A 91 -9.11 -18.36 16.09
CA THR A 91 -9.66 -19.40 15.22
C THR A 91 -10.48 -18.85 14.04
N ALA A 92 -10.42 -17.56 13.72
CA ALA A 92 -11.18 -16.99 12.61
C ALA A 92 -10.82 -17.68 11.27
N THR A 93 -11.81 -18.34 10.65
CA THR A 93 -11.65 -19.11 9.39
C THR A 93 -11.93 -18.29 8.13
N ASP A 94 -12.25 -17.01 8.26
CA ASP A 94 -12.52 -16.14 7.12
C ASP A 94 -11.21 -15.71 6.40
N PRO A 95 -11.26 -15.09 5.21
CA PRO A 95 -10.05 -14.69 4.47
C PRO A 95 -9.11 -13.77 5.27
N ARG A 96 -9.59 -13.09 6.31
CA ARG A 96 -8.75 -12.29 7.22
C ARG A 96 -7.91 -13.16 8.16
N GLY A 97 -8.25 -14.43 8.34
CA GLY A 97 -7.40 -15.41 9.02
C GLY A 97 -6.01 -15.55 8.37
N PHE A 98 -5.87 -15.18 7.09
CA PHE A 98 -4.55 -15.08 6.44
C PHE A 98 -3.67 -13.95 6.98
N TYR A 99 -4.24 -12.97 7.68
CA TYR A 99 -3.47 -11.88 8.29
C TYR A 99 -3.14 -12.16 9.76
N ASN A 100 -3.72 -13.20 10.38
CA ASN A 100 -3.64 -13.45 11.82
C ASN A 100 -3.94 -12.19 12.69
N PRO A 101 -5.03 -11.42 12.39
CA PRO A 101 -5.36 -10.24 13.16
C PRO A 101 -5.82 -10.62 14.56
N ARG A 102 -5.57 -9.73 15.53
CA ARG A 102 -6.05 -9.86 16.92
C ARG A 102 -7.13 -8.84 17.22
N PHE A 103 -6.97 -7.63 16.70
CA PHE A 103 -8.03 -6.65 16.70
C PHE A 103 -7.97 -5.80 15.43
N ALA A 104 -9.03 -5.03 15.21
CA ALA A 104 -9.10 -4.02 14.19
C ALA A 104 -9.81 -2.78 14.70
N VAL A 105 -9.52 -1.64 14.08
CA VAL A 105 -10.36 -0.45 14.17
C VAL A 105 -11.17 -0.34 12.90
N LEU A 106 -12.48 -0.17 13.05
CA LEU A 106 -13.42 0.02 11.96
C LEU A 106 -14.15 1.36 12.12
N VAL A 107 -14.21 2.13 11.03
CA VAL A 107 -15.11 3.29 10.92
C VAL A 107 -15.88 3.19 9.61
N SER A 108 -17.21 3.19 9.71
CA SER A 108 -18.09 3.09 8.55
C SER A 108 -18.63 4.45 8.15
N TYR A 109 -18.79 4.65 6.85
CA TYR A 109 -19.30 5.86 6.23
C TYR A 109 -20.34 5.50 5.18
N ILE A 110 -21.33 6.37 5.00
CA ILE A 110 -22.33 6.26 3.94
C ILE A 110 -22.26 7.47 3.02
N LEU A 111 -22.35 7.18 1.74
CA LEU A 111 -22.48 8.14 0.66
C LEU A 111 -23.81 7.84 -0.06
N ASP A 112 -24.81 8.66 0.18
CA ASP A 112 -26.12 8.55 -0.48
C ASP A 112 -26.13 9.32 -1.80
N LYS A 113 -27.05 9.03 -2.71
CA LYS A 113 -27.27 9.82 -3.93
C LYS A 113 -26.02 10.02 -4.80
N VAL A 114 -25.23 8.98 -5.02
CA VAL A 114 -23.96 9.11 -5.77
C VAL A 114 -24.26 9.60 -7.19
N PHE A 115 -23.54 10.65 -7.61
CA PHE A 115 -23.75 11.43 -8.83
C PHE A 115 -25.13 12.11 -8.92
N GLY A 116 -25.78 12.35 -7.78
CA GLY A 116 -27.15 12.87 -7.71
C GLY A 116 -28.23 11.81 -7.94
N GLU A 117 -27.87 10.53 -8.06
CA GLU A 117 -28.81 9.44 -8.33
C GLU A 117 -29.40 8.88 -7.03
N GLU A 118 -30.68 9.17 -6.74
CA GLU A 118 -31.37 8.79 -5.49
C GLU A 118 -31.24 7.30 -5.11
N GLU A 119 -31.17 6.42 -6.12
CA GLU A 119 -31.13 4.97 -5.93
C GLU A 119 -29.70 4.42 -5.76
N GLN A 120 -28.69 5.28 -5.84
CA GLN A 120 -27.30 4.88 -5.76
C GLN A 120 -26.69 5.35 -4.44
N GLN A 121 -26.35 4.38 -3.61
CA GLN A 121 -25.66 4.58 -2.34
C GLN A 121 -24.36 3.78 -2.32
N MET A 122 -23.45 4.16 -1.45
CA MET A 122 -22.22 3.42 -1.22
C MET A 122 -21.86 3.46 0.26
N VAL A 123 -21.54 2.29 0.81
CA VAL A 123 -20.93 2.17 2.13
C VAL A 123 -19.42 2.05 1.96
N ILE A 124 -18.68 2.84 2.72
CA ILE A 124 -17.21 2.85 2.75
C ILE A 124 -16.78 2.59 4.18
N GLU A 125 -15.92 1.62 4.38
CA GLU A 125 -15.40 1.21 5.68
C GLU A 125 -13.90 1.42 5.70
N GLN A 126 -13.45 2.31 6.57
CA GLN A 126 -12.03 2.42 6.90
C GLN A 126 -11.70 1.39 7.98
N LEU A 127 -10.90 0.39 7.61
CA LEU A 127 -10.56 -0.75 8.43
C LEU A 127 -9.04 -0.82 8.59
N THR A 128 -8.54 -0.88 9.83
CA THR A 128 -7.12 -1.17 10.08
C THR A 128 -7.01 -2.41 10.95
N LEU A 129 -6.42 -3.48 10.42
CA LEU A 129 -6.16 -4.70 11.18
C LEU A 129 -4.80 -4.61 11.89
N PHE A 130 -4.72 -5.18 13.09
CA PHE A 130 -3.51 -5.22 13.91
C PHE A 130 -3.19 -6.66 14.30
N THR A 131 -1.91 -7.03 14.23
CA THR A 131 -1.42 -8.38 14.50
C THR A 131 -0.38 -8.36 15.60
N PRO A 132 -0.18 -9.48 16.33
CA PRO A 132 0.85 -9.56 17.35
C PRO A 132 2.24 -9.64 16.71
N TYR A 133 3.27 -9.33 17.50
CA TYR A 133 4.65 -9.54 17.09
C TYR A 133 4.95 -11.02 16.84
N GLY A 134 5.42 -11.35 15.64
CA GLY A 134 5.66 -12.75 15.31
C GLY A 134 6.21 -13.00 13.92
N LYS A 135 6.50 -14.28 13.66
CA LYS A 135 6.95 -14.78 12.35
C LYS A 135 5.79 -15.18 11.44
N ASP A 136 4.60 -15.32 12.01
CA ASP A 136 3.40 -15.71 11.29
C ASP A 136 2.41 -14.54 11.22
N THR A 137 2.10 -14.01 10.04
CA THR A 137 2.52 -14.53 8.73
C THR A 137 3.94 -14.14 8.32
N ALA A 138 4.62 -15.00 7.55
CA ALA A 138 5.98 -14.73 7.11
C ALA A 138 6.02 -13.41 6.31
N HIS A 139 6.88 -12.47 6.70
CA HIS A 139 6.95 -11.14 6.07
C HIS A 139 8.24 -10.87 5.30
N GLU A 140 9.13 -11.87 5.22
CA GLU A 140 10.34 -11.89 4.39
C GLU A 140 10.51 -13.27 3.75
N PRO A 141 11.18 -13.39 2.59
CA PRO A 141 11.56 -14.68 2.05
C PRO A 141 12.45 -15.41 3.08
N GLY A 142 11.92 -16.47 3.69
CA GLY A 142 12.60 -17.21 4.77
C GLY A 142 11.97 -17.07 6.16
N GLY A 143 11.08 -16.09 6.38
CA GLY A 143 10.38 -15.91 7.66
C GLY A 143 11.32 -15.75 8.86
N ILE A 144 12.54 -15.23 8.63
CA ILE A 144 13.59 -15.19 9.65
C ILE A 144 13.28 -14.11 10.68
N LEU A 145 12.89 -12.92 10.21
CA LEU A 145 12.54 -11.78 11.05
C LEU A 145 11.15 -11.94 11.70
N ARG A 146 11.01 -11.45 12.94
CA ARG A 146 9.70 -11.15 13.53
C ARG A 146 9.30 -9.72 13.17
N ALA A 147 8.01 -9.51 12.95
CA ALA A 147 7.45 -8.19 12.76
C ALA A 147 6.10 -8.09 13.47
N ALA A 148 5.75 -6.87 13.86
CA ALA A 148 4.37 -6.47 14.08
C ALA A 148 3.79 -6.06 12.73
N ARG A 149 2.48 -6.22 12.53
CA ARG A 149 1.88 -5.87 11.23
C ARG A 149 0.59 -5.10 11.42
N ILE A 150 0.43 -4.09 10.56
CA ILE A 150 -0.85 -3.42 10.37
C ILE A 150 -1.28 -3.50 8.92
N TYR A 151 -2.60 -3.45 8.72
CA TYR A 151 -3.25 -3.59 7.42
C TYR A 151 -4.24 -2.43 7.27
N PRO A 152 -3.79 -1.25 6.83
CA PRO A 152 -4.68 -0.13 6.53
C PRO A 152 -5.45 -0.42 5.23
N MET A 153 -6.77 -0.43 5.31
CA MET A 153 -7.66 -0.85 4.22
C MET A 153 -8.89 0.03 4.12
N ILE A 154 -9.44 0.09 2.90
CA ILE A 154 -10.78 0.58 2.62
C ILE A 154 -11.58 -0.59 2.06
N ARG A 155 -12.68 -0.94 2.73
CA ARG A 155 -13.70 -1.79 2.15
C ARG A 155 -14.81 -0.91 1.61
N PHE A 156 -15.42 -1.35 0.53
CA PHE A 156 -16.53 -0.62 -0.04
C PHE A 156 -17.61 -1.57 -0.55
N ASN A 157 -18.83 -1.07 -0.55
CA ASN A 157 -19.99 -1.78 -1.07
C ASN A 157 -20.97 -0.77 -1.68
N ALA A 158 -21.06 -0.78 -3.00
CA ALA A 158 -22.16 -0.18 -3.75
C ALA A 158 -23.18 -1.29 -4.04
N PRO A 159 -24.30 -1.37 -3.29
CA PRO A 159 -25.31 -2.39 -3.50
C PRO A 159 -25.91 -2.29 -4.90
N ARG A 160 -26.44 -3.41 -5.37
CA ARG A 160 -27.23 -3.48 -6.60
C ARG A 160 -28.45 -2.55 -6.49
N ILE A 161 -28.76 -1.83 -7.57
CA ILE A 161 -30.01 -1.07 -7.70
C ILE A 161 -31.20 -2.04 -7.71
N GLU A 162 -32.20 -1.79 -6.88
CA GLU A 162 -33.37 -2.66 -6.72
C GLU A 162 -34.14 -2.83 -8.04
N PHE A 163 -34.72 -4.02 -8.23
CA PHE A 163 -35.51 -4.31 -9.43
C PHE A 163 -36.68 -3.33 -9.59
N GLY A 164 -36.85 -2.79 -10.79
CA GLY A 164 -37.89 -1.80 -11.11
C GLY A 164 -37.49 -0.35 -10.83
N LYS A 165 -36.36 -0.12 -10.16
CA LYS A 165 -35.77 1.20 -9.99
C LYS A 165 -34.72 1.46 -11.07
N LYS A 166 -34.55 2.72 -11.47
CA LYS A 166 -33.62 3.13 -12.51
C LYS A 166 -32.89 4.39 -12.09
N LEU A 167 -31.64 4.51 -12.54
CA LEU A 167 -30.92 5.78 -12.52
C LEU A 167 -31.60 6.76 -13.49
N ASN A 168 -31.57 8.04 -13.17
CA ASN A 168 -31.98 9.12 -14.08
C ASN A 168 -31.04 9.16 -15.28
N ASP A 169 -29.73 9.06 -15.06
CA ASP A 169 -28.72 8.86 -16.11
C ASP A 169 -28.03 7.50 -15.95
N PRO A 170 -28.18 6.55 -16.90
CA PRO A 170 -27.53 5.25 -16.83
C PRO A 170 -25.98 5.32 -16.84
N TYR A 171 -25.39 6.41 -17.35
CA TYR A 171 -23.93 6.61 -17.36
C TYR A 171 -23.39 7.09 -16.02
N ASN A 172 -24.25 7.56 -15.11
CA ASN A 172 -23.88 7.95 -13.73
C ASN A 172 -23.69 6.74 -12.81
N ARG A 173 -23.46 5.56 -13.34
CA ARG A 173 -23.26 4.39 -12.50
C ARG A 173 -21.85 4.31 -11.95
N ILE A 174 -21.67 3.95 -10.69
CA ILE A 174 -20.35 3.69 -10.11
C ILE A 174 -19.66 2.55 -10.86
N THR A 175 -18.51 2.84 -11.46
CA THR A 175 -17.69 1.82 -12.13
C THR A 175 -16.25 1.77 -11.64
N ALA A 176 -15.81 2.77 -10.89
CA ALA A 176 -14.46 2.79 -10.35
C ALA A 176 -14.44 3.49 -8.99
N ILE A 177 -13.53 3.05 -8.13
CA ILE A 177 -13.20 3.71 -6.87
C ILE A 177 -11.68 3.85 -6.79
N ARG A 178 -11.22 5.02 -6.36
CA ARG A 178 -9.81 5.32 -6.13
C ARG A 178 -9.63 5.86 -4.72
N VAL A 179 -8.62 5.35 -4.03
CA VAL A 179 -8.32 5.70 -2.64
C VAL A 179 -6.87 6.12 -2.54
N LEU A 180 -6.65 7.33 -2.03
CA LEU A 180 -5.32 7.86 -1.74
C LEU A 180 -5.05 7.77 -0.23
N PHE A 181 -4.08 6.95 0.15
CA PHE A 181 -3.55 6.87 1.51
C PHE A 181 -2.29 7.72 1.65
N ARG A 182 -2.10 8.27 2.85
CA ARG A 182 -0.83 8.86 3.29
C ARG A 182 -0.38 8.24 4.60
N MET A 183 0.89 7.84 4.62
CA MET A 183 1.55 7.23 5.76
C MET A 183 2.84 8.00 6.05
N ARG A 184 2.99 8.49 7.28
CA ARG A 184 4.21 9.15 7.77
C ARG A 184 4.88 8.22 8.77
N PHE A 185 5.69 7.31 8.25
CA PHE A 185 6.48 6.43 9.10
C PHE A 185 7.55 7.23 9.83
N GLN A 186 7.77 6.89 11.09
CA GLN A 186 8.90 7.36 11.88
C GLN A 186 9.31 6.17 12.71
N VAL A 187 10.32 5.45 12.24
CA VAL A 187 10.90 4.36 13.01
C VAL A 187 11.64 5.01 14.21
N GLN A 188 11.86 4.29 15.29
CA GLN A 188 12.50 4.82 16.51
C GLN A 188 13.79 5.64 16.23
N GLY A 189 13.86 6.87 16.77
CA GLY A 189 14.93 7.85 16.53
C GLY A 189 14.35 9.25 16.29
N SER A 190 15.20 10.26 16.05
CA SER A 190 14.68 11.60 15.75
C SER A 190 13.99 11.62 14.37
N ALA A 191 13.00 12.48 14.16
CA ALA A 191 12.34 12.65 12.85
C ALA A 191 13.32 13.04 11.73
N LEU A 192 14.56 13.40 12.10
CA LEU A 192 15.67 13.79 11.24
C LEU A 192 16.53 12.61 10.76
N GLU A 193 16.08 11.37 10.94
CA GLU A 193 16.87 10.16 10.66
C GLU A 193 16.20 9.18 9.69
N ASN A 194 14.98 9.47 9.23
CA ASN A 194 14.20 8.53 8.42
C ASN A 194 14.72 8.45 6.97
N MET A 195 15.03 7.24 6.54
CA MET A 195 15.45 6.89 5.19
C MET A 195 14.44 5.96 4.56
N ALA A 196 14.44 5.92 3.24
CA ALA A 196 13.60 5.02 2.48
C ALA A 196 14.42 4.30 1.41
N GLY A 197 13.88 3.18 0.96
CA GLY A 197 14.32 2.47 -0.22
C GLY A 197 13.14 1.85 -0.93
N ILE A 198 13.25 1.65 -2.24
CA ILE A 198 12.26 0.94 -3.05
C ILE A 198 12.91 -0.26 -3.69
N PHE A 199 12.19 -1.37 -3.73
CA PHE A 199 12.76 -2.62 -4.21
C PHE A 199 11.80 -3.35 -5.11
N ARG A 200 12.42 -4.06 -6.03
CA ARG A 200 11.78 -4.97 -6.95
C ARG A 200 12.44 -6.32 -6.77
N ASP A 201 11.65 -7.28 -6.36
CA ASP A 201 12.08 -8.62 -6.03
C ASP A 201 12.68 -9.29 -7.28
N LYS A 202 13.58 -10.24 -7.03
CA LYS A 202 14.14 -11.08 -8.08
C LYS A 202 13.34 -12.37 -8.16
N ASP A 203 12.64 -12.52 -9.27
CA ASP A 203 11.64 -13.55 -9.53
C ASP A 203 12.20 -14.95 -9.83
N ASP A 204 13.51 -15.10 -10.02
CA ASP A 204 14.17 -16.30 -10.55
C ASP A 204 14.98 -17.12 -9.52
N LEU A 205 14.95 -16.75 -8.23
CA LEU A 205 15.78 -17.37 -7.18
C LEU A 205 15.39 -18.81 -6.76
N GLY A 206 14.31 -19.36 -7.31
CA GLY A 206 13.54 -20.44 -6.67
C GLY A 206 14.14 -21.83 -6.74
N LEU A 207 15.22 -22.02 -7.50
CA LEU A 207 15.90 -23.32 -7.57
C LEU A 207 17.29 -23.31 -6.92
N ALA A 208 18.03 -22.19 -6.93
CA ALA A 208 19.40 -22.19 -6.43
C ALA A 208 19.50 -22.21 -4.90
N SER A 209 18.50 -21.66 -4.18
CA SER A 209 18.51 -21.61 -2.70
C SER A 209 18.06 -22.90 -2.03
N LEU A 210 17.32 -23.78 -2.72
CA LEU A 210 16.87 -25.07 -2.18
C LEU A 210 17.93 -26.17 -2.27
N GLU A 211 18.90 -26.07 -3.18
CA GLU A 211 19.93 -27.10 -3.39
C GLU A 211 21.27 -26.84 -2.68
N GLY A 212 21.35 -25.84 -1.80
CA GLY A 212 22.60 -25.53 -1.08
C GLY A 212 23.75 -25.10 -2.00
N ALA A 213 23.45 -24.72 -3.25
CA ALA A 213 24.44 -24.20 -4.17
C ALA A 213 24.86 -22.81 -3.73
N ALA A 214 26.13 -22.66 -3.33
CA ALA A 214 26.74 -21.36 -3.05
C ALA A 214 26.52 -20.44 -4.26
N ILE A 215 25.68 -19.41 -4.09
CA ILE A 215 25.39 -18.41 -5.11
C ILE A 215 26.66 -17.59 -5.33
N LYS A 216 27.50 -18.03 -6.27
CA LYS A 216 28.73 -17.34 -6.68
C LYS A 216 28.39 -16.29 -7.73
N GLY A 217 28.19 -15.04 -7.30
CA GLY A 217 28.06 -13.89 -8.19
C GLY A 217 28.11 -12.56 -7.41
N PRO A 218 28.67 -11.48 -7.96
CA PRO A 218 28.80 -10.18 -7.28
C PRO A 218 27.49 -9.34 -7.25
N GLY A 219 26.35 -9.90 -7.63
CA GLY A 219 25.07 -9.18 -7.75
C GLY A 219 24.14 -9.39 -6.55
N ASN A 220 23.29 -8.40 -6.27
CA ASN A 220 22.21 -8.51 -5.28
C ASN A 220 21.34 -9.72 -5.62
N ILE A 221 21.40 -10.76 -4.78
CA ILE A 221 20.75 -12.03 -5.08
C ILE A 221 19.23 -11.92 -4.99
N LEU A 222 18.68 -10.98 -4.22
CA LEU A 222 17.27 -10.95 -3.81
C LEU A 222 16.42 -9.93 -4.57
N PHE A 223 17.03 -8.88 -5.09
CA PHE A 223 16.32 -7.83 -5.82
C PHE A 223 16.82 -7.73 -7.25
N SER A 224 15.88 -7.68 -8.20
CA SER A 224 16.19 -7.37 -9.59
C SER A 224 16.51 -5.88 -9.78
N ARG A 225 15.95 -5.01 -8.91
CA ARG A 225 16.28 -3.59 -8.78
C ARG A 225 16.06 -3.13 -7.34
N ALA A 226 16.90 -2.25 -6.84
CA ALA A 226 16.69 -1.57 -5.57
C ALA A 226 17.27 -0.16 -5.63
N GLU A 227 16.57 0.81 -5.08
CA GLU A 227 17.12 2.14 -4.82
C GLU A 227 17.14 2.33 -3.31
N LYS A 228 18.34 2.43 -2.73
CA LYS A 228 18.54 2.56 -1.29
C LYS A 228 19.88 3.25 -1.01
N PRO A 229 19.89 4.27 -0.12
CA PRO A 229 18.72 5.05 0.27
C PRO A 229 18.18 5.84 -0.94
N LEU A 230 16.90 6.21 -0.90
CA LEU A 230 16.33 7.17 -1.83
C LEU A 230 17.02 8.52 -1.63
N ILE A 231 17.58 9.07 -2.71
CA ILE A 231 18.24 10.38 -2.72
C ILE A 231 17.36 11.48 -3.29
N SER A 232 16.28 11.09 -3.96
CA SER A 232 15.30 11.97 -4.57
C SER A 232 13.90 11.41 -4.36
N GLU A 233 12.91 12.29 -4.40
CA GLU A 233 11.52 11.89 -4.35
C GLU A 233 11.17 11.01 -5.56
N VAL A 234 10.24 10.08 -5.36
CA VAL A 234 9.90 9.09 -6.38
C VAL A 234 8.40 8.87 -6.44
N VAL A 235 7.91 8.60 -7.65
CA VAL A 235 6.62 7.94 -7.89
C VAL A 235 6.86 6.75 -8.77
N GLY A 236 6.16 5.66 -8.45
CA GLY A 236 6.24 4.44 -9.22
C GLY A 236 4.90 3.74 -9.27
N ARG A 237 4.86 2.68 -10.05
CA ARG A 237 3.73 1.75 -10.12
C ARG A 237 4.11 0.46 -9.42
N GLY A 238 3.19 -0.08 -8.65
CA GLY A 238 3.28 -1.39 -8.02
C GLY A 238 2.49 -2.43 -8.81
N VAL A 239 1.15 -2.37 -8.72
CA VAL A 239 0.21 -3.29 -9.37
C VAL A 239 -0.41 -2.62 -10.60
N ILE A 240 -0.55 -3.33 -11.72
CA ILE A 240 -1.22 -2.82 -12.92
C ILE A 240 -2.22 -3.86 -13.45
N GLY A 241 -3.50 -3.54 -13.36
CA GLY A 241 -4.59 -4.27 -14.01
C GLY A 241 -4.82 -5.68 -13.49
N GLY A 242 -4.59 -5.91 -12.19
CA GLY A 242 -4.85 -7.21 -11.54
C GLY A 242 -3.95 -8.39 -11.93
N THR A 243 -3.29 -8.30 -13.07
CA THR A 243 -2.54 -9.40 -13.66
C THR A 243 -1.12 -9.42 -13.09
N ALA A 244 -0.73 -10.57 -12.55
CA ALA A 244 0.67 -10.94 -12.57
C ALA A 244 1.07 -11.03 -14.05
N PHE A 245 1.71 -9.98 -14.56
CA PHE A 245 2.23 -9.87 -15.92
C PHE A 245 1.16 -9.93 -17.04
N THR A 246 0.99 -8.81 -17.75
CA THR A 246 0.59 -8.91 -19.15
C THR A 246 1.56 -9.85 -19.88
N ARG A 247 1.03 -10.94 -20.47
CA ARG A 247 1.76 -11.96 -21.26
C ARG A 247 2.59 -11.42 -22.43
N ARG A 248 2.58 -10.10 -22.69
CA ARG A 248 3.33 -9.46 -23.76
C ARG A 248 4.57 -8.80 -23.18
N GLY A 249 5.66 -9.54 -23.26
CA GLY A 249 6.98 -9.19 -22.74
C GLY A 249 7.43 -7.77 -23.09
N GLY A 250 8.08 -7.16 -22.11
CA GLY A 250 8.75 -5.88 -22.21
C GLY A 250 8.61 -5.15 -20.89
N ASP A 251 9.65 -5.18 -20.05
CA ASP A 251 10.09 -4.21 -19.02
C ASP A 251 9.07 -3.38 -18.19
N LYS A 252 7.77 -3.62 -18.25
CA LYS A 252 6.70 -2.91 -17.54
C LYS A 252 6.49 -3.47 -16.14
N LEU A 253 7.58 -3.78 -15.46
CA LEU A 253 7.52 -4.41 -14.15
C LEU A 253 7.65 -3.32 -13.10
N GLY A 254 6.55 -3.16 -12.36
CA GLY A 254 6.45 -2.25 -11.23
C GLY A 254 7.41 -2.62 -10.10
N TRP A 255 7.48 -1.75 -9.12
CA TRP A 255 8.14 -2.03 -7.85
C TRP A 255 7.31 -3.03 -7.04
N ASP A 256 7.89 -3.70 -6.06
CA ASP A 256 7.20 -4.73 -5.27
C ASP A 256 6.99 -4.31 -3.81
N ASN A 257 7.92 -3.49 -3.29
CA ASN A 257 7.90 -3.05 -1.90
C ASN A 257 8.69 -1.75 -1.64
N ILE A 258 8.43 -1.17 -0.47
CA ILE A 258 9.12 -0.01 0.12
C ILE A 258 9.68 -0.45 1.46
N HIS A 259 10.89 0.01 1.77
CA HIS A 259 11.44 -0.11 3.12
C HIS A 259 11.73 1.28 3.67
N GLN A 260 11.49 1.49 4.95
CA GLN A 260 11.85 2.70 5.68
C GLN A 260 12.52 2.36 7.01
N TRP A 261 13.55 3.10 7.36
CA TRP A 261 14.34 2.85 8.57
C TRP A 261 14.99 4.13 9.04
N ASN A 262 15.46 4.12 10.29
CA ASN A 262 16.25 5.22 10.81
C ASN A 262 17.74 4.94 10.70
N GLN A 263 18.48 5.95 10.27
CA GLN A 263 19.93 5.95 10.33
C GLN A 263 20.44 7.39 10.48
N GLU A 264 21.17 7.65 11.55
CA GLU A 264 21.72 8.98 11.82
C GLU A 264 22.99 9.22 11.00
N PHE A 265 23.05 10.37 10.34
CA PHE A 265 24.29 10.91 9.77
C PHE A 265 24.39 12.38 10.14
N LYS A 266 25.56 12.81 10.62
CA LYS A 266 25.79 14.20 11.07
C LYS A 266 25.92 15.17 9.91
N ASN A 267 26.31 14.69 8.73
CA ASN A 267 26.51 15.49 7.53
C ASN A 267 26.55 14.62 6.27
N LYS A 268 26.54 15.28 5.11
CA LYS A 268 26.63 14.64 3.78
C LYS A 268 27.90 13.79 3.62
N GLN A 269 29.01 14.19 4.23
CA GLN A 269 30.28 13.44 4.13
C GLN A 269 30.18 12.09 4.86
N GLU A 270 29.54 12.05 6.02
CA GLU A 270 29.28 10.81 6.75
C GLU A 270 28.34 9.88 5.98
N PHE A 271 27.27 10.43 5.40
CA PHE A 271 26.38 9.70 4.50
C PHE A 271 27.14 9.08 3.29
N LEU A 272 27.95 9.89 2.60
CA LEU A 272 28.74 9.43 1.45
C LEU A 272 29.81 8.40 1.88
N ALA A 273 30.40 8.55 3.07
CA ALA A 273 31.33 7.58 3.62
C ALA A 273 30.63 6.25 3.98
N ALA A 274 29.41 6.30 4.52
CA ALA A 274 28.60 5.11 4.77
C ALA A 274 28.26 4.38 3.46
N ALA A 275 27.91 5.12 2.41
CA ALA A 275 27.66 4.58 1.08
C ALA A 275 28.89 3.89 0.47
N LYS A 276 30.08 4.49 0.62
CA LYS A 276 31.33 3.92 0.10
C LYS A 276 31.76 2.64 0.83
N ASN A 277 31.38 2.51 2.09
CA ASN A 277 31.79 1.41 2.97
C ASN A 277 30.66 0.41 3.24
N ASP A 278 29.57 0.44 2.46
CA ASP A 278 28.44 -0.48 2.57
C ASP A 278 27.83 -0.53 3.98
N LYS A 279 27.71 0.63 4.64
CA LYS A 279 27.23 0.75 6.03
C LYS A 279 25.74 1.12 6.13
N PHE A 280 24.94 0.86 5.10
CA PHE A 280 23.49 0.98 5.22
C PHE A 280 22.91 -0.22 5.96
N ALA A 281 21.68 -0.07 6.44
CA ALA A 281 20.93 -1.20 7.00
C ALA A 281 20.94 -2.39 6.02
N PRO A 282 20.87 -3.65 6.47
CA PRO A 282 20.79 -4.79 5.56
C PRO A 282 19.39 -4.90 4.91
N THR A 283 19.33 -5.39 3.68
CA THR A 283 18.09 -5.74 2.94
C THR A 283 18.30 -6.98 2.07
N PRO A 284 17.35 -7.95 2.03
CA PRO A 284 16.24 -8.09 2.96
C PRO A 284 16.77 -8.42 4.35
N GLY A 285 15.92 -8.32 5.36
CA GLY A 285 16.29 -8.49 6.76
C GLY A 285 16.41 -7.18 7.50
N LEU A 286 15.75 -6.10 7.05
CA LEU A 286 15.88 -4.76 7.64
C LEU A 286 15.39 -4.78 9.11
N PRO A 287 16.32 -4.75 10.10
CA PRO A 287 15.98 -4.62 11.51
C PRO A 287 15.66 -3.15 11.81
N TYR A 288 14.88 -2.88 12.85
CA TYR A 288 14.42 -1.52 13.18
C TYR A 288 13.94 -0.76 11.94
N GLY A 289 12.94 -1.32 11.27
CA GLY A 289 12.43 -0.78 10.02
C GLY A 289 10.99 -1.16 9.73
N VAL A 290 10.39 -0.38 8.85
CA VAL A 290 9.07 -0.59 8.27
C VAL A 290 9.23 -1.10 6.85
N HIS A 291 8.52 -2.17 6.52
CA HIS A 291 8.48 -2.77 5.20
C HIS A 291 7.04 -2.69 4.72
N GLN A 292 6.82 -2.35 3.45
CA GLN A 292 5.50 -2.29 2.85
C GLN A 292 5.51 -3.08 1.56
N HIS A 293 4.68 -4.11 1.49
CA HIS A 293 4.60 -5.00 0.33
C HIS A 293 3.22 -4.93 -0.31
N TRP A 294 3.19 -4.92 -1.65
CA TRP A 294 1.97 -5.16 -2.44
C TRP A 294 2.14 -6.32 -3.42
N ARG A 295 3.38 -6.82 -3.56
CA ARG A 295 3.70 -8.06 -4.26
C ARG A 295 4.74 -8.87 -3.49
N TRP A 296 4.65 -10.19 -3.61
CA TRP A 296 5.65 -11.18 -3.21
C TRP A 296 6.21 -11.87 -4.45
N GLY A 297 7.54 -11.95 -4.57
CA GLY A 297 8.26 -12.47 -5.76
C GLY A 297 7.74 -13.80 -6.36
N GLU A 298 7.93 -13.95 -7.68
CA GLU A 298 7.51 -15.09 -8.55
C GLU A 298 8.24 -16.41 -8.23
N VAL A 299 9.28 -16.34 -7.40
CA VAL A 299 10.32 -17.35 -7.14
C VAL A 299 9.81 -18.79 -7.02
N PHE A 300 8.63 -19.03 -6.44
CA PHE A 300 8.12 -20.38 -6.22
C PHE A 300 7.11 -20.89 -7.26
N TYR A 301 6.77 -20.09 -8.28
CA TYR A 301 5.79 -20.48 -9.31
C TYR A 301 6.40 -21.33 -10.43
N LYS A 302 7.65 -21.05 -10.85
CA LYS A 302 8.29 -21.77 -11.97
C LYS A 302 8.71 -23.21 -11.63
N GLY A 303 8.70 -23.62 -10.36
CA GLY A 303 9.34 -24.87 -9.92
C GLY A 303 8.44 -26.09 -9.67
N LEU A 304 7.12 -25.94 -9.47
CA LEU A 304 6.28 -27.06 -8.98
C LEU A 304 5.03 -27.38 -9.81
N SER A 305 4.73 -26.62 -10.87
CA SER A 305 3.48 -26.78 -11.61
C SER A 305 3.65 -27.05 -13.11
N GLY A 306 4.70 -27.77 -13.50
CA GLY A 306 4.83 -28.30 -14.87
C GLY A 306 3.74 -29.31 -15.26
N ARG A 307 2.99 -29.88 -14.29
CA ARG A 307 1.90 -30.85 -14.55
C ARG A 307 0.55 -30.57 -13.90
N PHE A 308 0.47 -29.64 -12.94
CA PHE A 308 -0.77 -29.35 -12.19
C PHE A 308 -1.03 -27.84 -12.02
N GLY A 309 -0.71 -27.05 -13.06
CA GLY A 309 -0.83 -25.58 -13.10
C GLY A 309 -2.17 -25.04 -12.59
N LYS A 310 -2.28 -24.84 -11.28
CA LYS A 310 -3.29 -23.97 -10.71
C LYS A 310 -2.86 -22.55 -11.04
N ARG A 311 -3.67 -21.90 -11.90
CA ARG A 311 -3.74 -20.44 -12.07
C ARG A 311 -3.52 -19.77 -10.71
N LEU A 312 -2.83 -18.62 -10.72
CA LEU A 312 -2.93 -17.61 -9.65
C LEU A 312 -4.34 -17.66 -9.09
N LEU A 313 -4.48 -18.01 -7.81
CA LEU A 313 -5.78 -17.88 -7.18
C LEU A 313 -6.12 -16.39 -7.30
N PRO A 314 -7.31 -16.04 -7.84
CA PRO A 314 -7.77 -14.65 -7.88
C PRO A 314 -7.75 -13.96 -6.51
N GLY A 315 -7.61 -14.74 -5.43
CA GLY A 315 -7.24 -14.32 -4.09
C GLY A 315 -7.07 -15.58 -3.24
N GLY A 316 -5.93 -15.76 -2.60
CA GLY A 316 -5.63 -16.92 -1.74
C GLY A 316 -4.28 -16.77 -1.05
N LYS A 317 -4.03 -17.56 0.02
CA LYS A 317 -2.87 -17.49 0.97
C LYS A 317 -1.66 -16.71 0.43
N GLN A 318 -1.54 -15.47 0.92
CA GLN A 318 -0.69 -14.40 0.34
C GLN A 318 0.67 -14.25 1.04
N PHE A 319 0.88 -14.98 2.14
CA PHE A 319 2.15 -15.08 2.86
C PHE A 319 2.68 -16.50 2.78
N GLY A 320 3.25 -16.82 1.62
CA GLY A 320 3.97 -18.07 1.48
C GLY A 320 5.34 -17.94 2.14
N GLY A 321 5.59 -18.70 3.22
CA GLY A 321 6.97 -19.02 3.61
C GLY A 321 7.69 -19.79 2.50
N LEU A 322 8.93 -20.21 2.75
CA LEU A 322 9.68 -21.05 1.80
C LEU A 322 8.83 -22.23 1.30
N GLY A 323 8.64 -22.33 -0.03
CA GLY A 323 7.89 -23.42 -0.66
C GLY A 323 6.38 -23.24 -0.81
N VAL A 324 5.81 -22.07 -0.47
CA VAL A 324 4.39 -21.74 -0.68
C VAL A 324 4.24 -20.61 -1.70
N ALA A 325 3.23 -20.67 -2.57
CA ALA A 325 3.01 -19.69 -3.64
C ALA A 325 2.81 -18.26 -3.08
N GLY A 326 3.55 -17.28 -3.61
CA GLY A 326 3.32 -15.84 -3.45
C GLY A 326 2.75 -15.22 -4.74
N GLY A 327 2.21 -14.00 -4.67
CA GLY A 327 1.63 -13.30 -5.82
C GLY A 327 1.30 -11.84 -5.55
N PRO A 328 0.79 -11.09 -6.55
CA PRO A 328 0.22 -9.77 -6.31
C PRO A 328 -0.98 -9.90 -5.37
N MET A 329 -1.06 -9.00 -4.41
CA MET A 329 -2.02 -9.12 -3.31
C MET A 329 -3.21 -8.23 -3.59
N ILE A 330 -4.16 -8.81 -4.32
CA ILE A 330 -5.35 -8.16 -4.85
C ILE A 330 -6.60 -8.81 -4.22
N ASP A 331 -7.66 -8.02 -4.05
CA ASP A 331 -8.95 -8.56 -3.62
C ASP A 331 -9.61 -9.33 -4.78
N PRO A 332 -9.97 -10.62 -4.60
CA PRO A 332 -10.66 -11.41 -5.63
C PRO A 332 -12.01 -10.86 -6.07
N GLU A 333 -12.69 -10.05 -5.24
CA GLU A 333 -13.97 -9.42 -5.60
C GLU A 333 -13.78 -8.23 -6.56
N VAL A 334 -12.58 -7.66 -6.60
CA VAL A 334 -12.19 -6.56 -7.51
C VAL A 334 -10.78 -6.79 -8.02
N PRO A 335 -10.60 -7.75 -8.94
CA PRO A 335 -9.28 -8.14 -9.39
C PRO A 335 -8.61 -7.08 -10.27
N ASP A 336 -9.38 -6.22 -10.96
CA ASP A 336 -8.80 -5.13 -11.74
C ASP A 336 -8.41 -3.94 -10.85
N GLN A 337 -7.18 -4.00 -10.32
CA GLN A 337 -6.59 -2.94 -9.50
C GLN A 337 -5.33 -2.33 -10.13
N LEU A 338 -5.18 -1.03 -9.91
CA LEU A 338 -3.96 -0.25 -10.15
C LEU A 338 -3.46 0.25 -8.79
N LEU A 339 -2.18 0.01 -8.48
CA LEU A 339 -1.50 0.61 -7.34
C LEU A 339 -0.35 1.47 -7.84
N GLU A 340 -0.42 2.77 -7.56
CA GLU A 340 0.68 3.70 -7.66
C GLU A 340 1.18 4.05 -6.26
N PHE A 341 2.46 4.37 -6.13
CA PHE A 341 3.03 4.82 -4.86
C PHE A 341 3.93 6.02 -5.09
N GLY A 342 4.15 6.80 -4.03
CA GLY A 342 5.12 7.87 -4.01
C GLY A 342 5.79 8.03 -2.67
N ILE A 343 7.03 8.53 -2.67
CA ILE A 343 7.75 8.93 -1.45
C ILE A 343 8.22 10.36 -1.67
N SER A 344 7.80 11.25 -0.78
CA SER A 344 8.10 12.68 -0.85
C SER A 344 8.60 13.21 0.49
N GLN A 345 9.28 14.36 0.48
CA GLN A 345 9.51 15.10 1.73
C GLN A 345 8.15 15.63 2.26
N SER A 346 7.92 15.53 3.56
CA SER A 346 6.75 16.13 4.22
C SER A 346 6.86 17.66 4.23
N GLY A 347 5.74 18.38 4.18
CA GLY A 347 5.69 19.85 4.24
C GLY A 347 5.20 20.50 2.95
N LEU A 348 6.10 21.12 2.17
CA LEU A 348 5.76 21.97 1.00
C LEU A 348 4.81 21.28 -0.02
N ARG A 349 5.03 19.99 -0.30
CA ARG A 349 4.16 19.22 -1.18
C ARG A 349 2.78 18.93 -0.58
N GLU A 350 2.68 18.83 0.74
CA GLU A 350 1.41 18.64 1.41
C GLU A 350 0.53 19.89 1.28
N GLU A 351 1.10 21.09 1.35
CA GLU A 351 0.36 22.33 1.13
C GLU A 351 -0.14 22.43 -0.31
N ARG A 352 0.68 22.04 -1.28
CA ARG A 352 0.26 22.01 -2.69
C ARG A 352 -0.80 20.95 -2.96
N LEU A 353 -0.62 19.75 -2.43
CA LEU A 353 -1.63 18.71 -2.52
C LEU A 353 -2.92 19.21 -1.91
N ARG A 354 -2.91 19.83 -0.73
CA ARG A 354 -4.12 20.46 -0.15
C ARG A 354 -4.78 21.41 -1.16
N LYS A 355 -4.03 22.31 -1.83
CA LYS A 355 -4.60 23.18 -2.88
C LYS A 355 -5.27 22.40 -4.02
N ILE A 356 -4.64 21.34 -4.51
CA ILE A 356 -5.22 20.46 -5.56
C ILE A 356 -6.46 19.72 -5.03
N LEU A 357 -6.40 19.29 -3.78
CA LEU A 357 -7.39 18.46 -3.12
C LEU A 357 -8.59 19.27 -2.61
N ASP A 358 -8.43 20.57 -2.40
CA ASP A 358 -9.46 21.52 -1.96
C ASP A 358 -10.11 22.24 -3.16
N ASP A 359 -9.49 22.18 -4.35
CA ASP A 359 -10.09 22.64 -5.60
C ASP A 359 -11.11 21.59 -6.10
N PRO A 360 -12.41 21.93 -6.23
CA PRO A 360 -13.44 21.04 -6.75
C PRO A 360 -13.15 20.46 -8.14
N ASN A 361 -12.30 21.12 -8.93
CA ASN A 361 -11.86 20.69 -10.26
C ASN A 361 -10.39 20.22 -10.28
N GLY A 362 -9.68 20.31 -9.15
CA GLY A 362 -8.24 20.15 -9.08
C GLY A 362 -7.79 18.70 -9.20
N LEU A 363 -8.58 17.76 -8.65
CA LEU A 363 -8.29 16.34 -8.75
C LEU A 363 -9.31 15.66 -9.68
N ARG A 364 -8.82 15.23 -10.85
CA ARG A 364 -9.59 14.38 -11.76
C ARG A 364 -9.33 12.91 -11.46
N PHE A 365 -10.31 12.05 -11.74
CA PHE A 365 -10.17 10.62 -11.51
C PHE A 365 -8.98 10.03 -12.28
N ASP A 366 -8.71 10.53 -13.48
CA ASP A 366 -7.66 10.13 -14.41
C ASP A 366 -6.29 10.77 -14.13
N TYR A 367 -6.17 11.67 -13.15
CA TYR A 367 -4.88 12.29 -12.81
C TYR A 367 -3.97 11.29 -12.09
N PRO A 368 -2.86 10.81 -12.70
CA PRO A 368 -1.97 9.87 -12.01
C PRO A 368 -1.33 10.52 -10.79
N LEU A 369 -0.93 9.70 -9.82
CA LEU A 369 -0.25 10.17 -8.61
C LEU A 369 0.97 11.04 -8.94
N GLU A 370 1.61 10.75 -10.08
CA GLU A 370 2.73 11.53 -10.59
C GLU A 370 2.39 13.01 -10.79
N LEU A 371 1.26 13.34 -11.40
CA LEU A 371 0.88 14.75 -11.60
C LEU A 371 0.48 15.43 -10.30
N MET A 372 -0.02 14.67 -9.32
CA MET A 372 -0.33 15.19 -7.99
C MET A 372 0.94 15.59 -7.23
N LEU A 373 2.00 14.79 -7.37
CA LEU A 373 3.25 14.98 -6.65
C LEU A 373 4.29 15.81 -7.42
N ALA A 374 4.28 15.80 -8.75
CA ALA A 374 5.31 16.44 -9.57
C ALA A 374 5.38 17.96 -9.36
N SER A 375 6.58 18.47 -9.04
CA SER A 375 6.91 19.90 -8.99
C SER A 375 6.70 20.57 -10.36
N PRO A 376 6.37 21.88 -10.46
CA PRO A 376 6.28 22.58 -11.75
C PRO A 376 7.60 22.54 -12.54
N SER A 377 8.72 22.29 -11.86
CA SER A 377 10.06 22.12 -12.45
C SER A 377 10.26 20.79 -13.22
N THR A 378 9.29 19.87 -13.23
CA THR A 378 9.31 18.56 -13.92
C THR A 378 10.39 17.56 -13.48
N GLU A 379 11.26 17.91 -12.53
CA GLU A 379 12.28 17.00 -11.96
C GLU A 379 11.95 16.63 -10.50
N PRO A 380 12.27 15.39 -10.06
CA PRO A 380 12.15 15.03 -8.65
C PRO A 380 13.10 15.88 -7.82
N GLU A 381 12.64 16.32 -6.64
CA GLU A 381 13.50 17.08 -5.73
C GLU A 381 14.40 16.13 -4.95
N ASN A 382 15.59 16.59 -4.59
CA ASN A 382 16.51 15.83 -3.77
C ASN A 382 15.96 15.72 -2.35
N ILE A 383 15.91 14.50 -1.81
CA ILE A 383 15.57 14.29 -0.40
C ILE A 383 16.74 14.80 0.44
N SER A 384 16.45 15.82 1.24
CA SER A 384 17.45 16.36 2.18
C SER A 384 17.74 15.35 3.28
N LEU A 385 18.99 15.33 3.76
CA LEU A 385 19.36 14.51 4.91
C LEU A 385 18.48 14.89 6.11
N GLY A 386 17.81 13.91 6.70
CA GLY A 386 16.88 14.11 7.80
C GLY A 386 15.54 14.75 7.45
N ALA A 387 15.15 14.71 6.18
CA ALA A 387 13.79 15.04 5.82
C ALA A 387 12.80 14.08 6.46
N ALA A 388 11.71 14.62 7.01
CA ALA A 388 10.53 13.80 7.28
C ALA A 388 9.97 13.31 5.93
N LEU A 389 9.65 12.02 5.84
CA LEU A 389 9.14 11.40 4.62
C LEU A 389 7.65 11.09 4.74
N SER A 390 6.94 11.31 3.65
CA SER A 390 5.53 10.91 3.46
C SER A 390 5.46 9.86 2.36
N THR A 391 4.89 8.70 2.70
CA THR A 391 4.61 7.60 1.78
C THR A 391 3.16 7.69 1.33
N TRP A 392 2.95 7.75 0.03
CA TRP A 392 1.66 7.86 -0.63
C TRP A 392 1.36 6.55 -1.32
N ILE A 393 0.17 6.01 -1.08
CA ILE A 393 -0.32 4.81 -1.77
C ILE A 393 -1.65 5.17 -2.41
N ASP A 394 -1.72 5.01 -3.72
CA ASP A 394 -2.90 5.32 -4.52
C ASP A 394 -3.41 4.04 -5.19
N ILE A 395 -4.59 3.58 -4.77
CA ILE A 395 -5.16 2.32 -5.25
C ILE A 395 -6.47 2.63 -5.95
N THR A 396 -6.57 2.21 -7.19
CA THR A 396 -7.80 2.28 -7.98
C THR A 396 -8.30 0.87 -8.25
N ALA A 397 -9.59 0.63 -8.04
CA ALA A 397 -10.29 -0.58 -8.48
C ALA A 397 -11.36 -0.23 -9.50
N TYR A 398 -11.45 -1.08 -10.52
CA TYR A 398 -12.45 -1.00 -11.57
C TYR A 398 -13.44 -2.15 -11.43
N SER A 399 -14.70 -1.87 -11.74
CA SER A 399 -15.73 -2.90 -11.84
C SER A 399 -15.47 -3.73 -13.10
N GLU A 400 -15.34 -5.05 -12.96
CA GLU A 400 -15.08 -6.01 -14.07
C GLU A 400 -16.16 -6.00 -15.17
N TYR A 401 -17.24 -5.27 -14.94
CA TYR A 401 -18.51 -5.40 -15.62
C TYR A 401 -18.74 -4.32 -16.69
N ILE A 402 -17.73 -3.52 -17.06
CA ILE A 402 -17.88 -2.60 -18.20
C ILE A 402 -17.73 -3.39 -19.50
N ASN A 403 -18.84 -3.95 -20.01
CA ASN A 403 -18.91 -4.32 -21.42
C ASN A 403 -19.04 -3.03 -22.23
N GLU A 404 -18.02 -2.67 -23.02
CA GLU A 404 -18.02 -1.50 -23.90
C GLU A 404 -19.23 -1.48 -24.86
N GLU A 405 -19.75 -2.65 -25.20
CA GLU A 405 -20.90 -2.82 -26.10
C GLU A 405 -22.25 -2.65 -25.37
N TYR A 406 -22.31 -2.90 -24.05
CA TYR A 406 -23.55 -2.90 -23.26
C TYR A 406 -23.33 -2.38 -21.82
N PRO A 407 -23.07 -1.08 -21.62
CA PRO A 407 -22.79 -0.50 -20.30
C PRO A 407 -23.96 -0.60 -19.30
N PHE A 408 -25.17 -0.94 -19.78
CA PHE A 408 -26.40 -0.98 -18.99
C PHE A 408 -26.70 -2.33 -18.32
N MET A 409 -26.11 -3.45 -18.77
CA MET A 409 -26.51 -4.78 -18.28
C MET A 409 -25.82 -5.22 -16.99
N ALA A 410 -24.60 -4.76 -16.75
CA ALA A 410 -23.69 -5.57 -15.96
C ALA A 410 -23.78 -5.36 -14.42
N SER A 411 -24.47 -4.31 -13.99
CA SER A 411 -24.65 -3.95 -12.57
C SER A 411 -26.13 -3.77 -12.17
N GLU A 412 -27.06 -3.95 -13.11
CA GLU A 412 -28.43 -4.34 -12.75
C GLU A 412 -28.44 -5.76 -12.18
N VAL A 413 -27.33 -6.50 -12.26
CA VAL A 413 -27.23 -7.91 -11.85
C VAL A 413 -26.36 -8.10 -10.62
N PHE A 414 -25.27 -7.31 -10.43
CA PHE A 414 -24.29 -7.54 -9.36
C PHE A 414 -23.90 -6.25 -8.60
N PRO A 415 -23.66 -6.34 -7.28
CA PRO A 415 -23.10 -5.25 -6.47
C PRO A 415 -21.62 -5.00 -6.84
N PHE A 416 -21.16 -3.76 -6.72
CA PHE A 416 -19.74 -3.42 -6.84
C PHE A 416 -19.15 -3.25 -5.43
N LYS A 417 -18.39 -4.25 -4.99
CA LYS A 417 -17.83 -4.32 -3.63
C LYS A 417 -16.45 -4.92 -3.64
N GLY A 418 -15.62 -4.53 -2.68
CA GLY A 418 -14.28 -5.06 -2.53
C GLY A 418 -13.48 -4.31 -1.47
N GLN A 419 -12.17 -4.55 -1.47
CA GLN A 419 -11.21 -4.05 -0.50
C GLN A 419 -9.95 -3.54 -1.20
N LEU A 420 -9.49 -2.36 -0.77
CA LEU A 420 -8.30 -1.68 -1.26
C LEU A 420 -7.36 -1.39 -0.11
N GLY A 421 -6.11 -1.79 -0.22
CA GLY A 421 -5.07 -1.47 0.74
C GLY A 421 -3.71 -1.95 0.26
N ALA A 422 -2.65 -1.27 0.69
CA ALA A 422 -1.33 -1.88 0.62
C ALA A 422 -1.35 -3.06 1.57
N HIS A 423 -1.02 -4.25 1.07
CA HIS A 423 -1.33 -5.48 1.78
C HIS A 423 -0.78 -5.54 3.20
N GLY A 424 0.35 -4.92 3.53
CA GLY A 424 0.74 -4.84 4.92
C GLY A 424 1.90 -3.88 5.13
N VAL A 425 1.91 -3.29 6.31
CA VAL A 425 3.05 -2.57 6.88
C VAL A 425 3.62 -3.47 7.96
N PHE A 426 4.86 -3.92 7.77
CA PHE A 426 5.57 -4.83 8.66
C PHE A 426 6.60 -4.02 9.42
N PHE A 427 6.49 -3.99 10.74
CA PHE A 427 7.37 -3.26 11.62
C PHE A 427 8.24 -4.23 12.40
N ALA A 428 9.51 -4.33 11.99
CA ALA A 428 10.52 -5.10 12.71
C ALA A 428 11.29 -4.14 13.63
N HIS A 429 11.42 -4.52 14.90
CA HIS A 429 12.18 -3.76 15.91
C HIS A 429 13.11 -4.67 16.74
N GLU A 430 13.44 -5.83 16.18
CA GLU A 430 14.56 -6.66 16.64
C GLU A 430 15.89 -6.00 16.27
N SER A 431 16.88 -6.10 17.17
CA SER A 431 18.24 -5.68 16.87
C SER A 431 18.97 -6.68 15.99
N GLU A 432 19.90 -6.15 15.19
CA GLU A 432 20.71 -6.96 14.29
C GLU A 432 21.54 -8.02 15.04
N ASP A 433 21.99 -7.72 16.27
CA ASP A 433 22.78 -8.63 17.11
C ASP A 433 22.01 -9.90 17.54
N VAL A 434 20.67 -9.85 17.49
CA VAL A 434 19.79 -10.99 17.85
C VAL A 434 19.47 -11.84 16.63
N LEU A 435 19.72 -11.31 15.43
CA LEU A 435 19.53 -12.05 14.19
C LEU A 435 20.77 -12.90 13.91
N PRO A 436 20.63 -14.16 13.48
CA PRO A 436 21.77 -14.88 12.93
C PRO A 436 22.36 -14.04 11.81
N PRO A 437 23.70 -13.94 11.65
CA PRO A 437 24.31 -13.02 10.70
C PRO A 437 23.77 -13.29 9.29
N ILE A 438 22.84 -12.42 8.85
CA ILE A 438 22.29 -12.43 7.50
C ILE A 438 23.23 -11.59 6.62
N GLU A 439 24.52 -11.93 6.62
CA GLU A 439 25.47 -11.29 5.70
C GLU A 439 25.35 -11.91 4.31
N MET A 440 24.24 -11.60 3.65
CA MET A 440 24.10 -11.92 2.24
C MET A 440 24.94 -10.93 1.43
N PRO A 441 25.79 -11.38 0.48
CA PRO A 441 26.57 -10.50 -0.37
C PRO A 441 25.68 -9.44 -1.04
N GLY A 442 25.99 -8.16 -0.80
CA GLY A 442 25.25 -7.04 -1.37
C GLY A 442 24.02 -6.57 -0.59
N SER A 443 23.66 -7.21 0.53
CA SER A 443 22.50 -6.83 1.36
C SER A 443 22.56 -5.39 1.89
N ARG A 444 23.77 -4.90 2.16
CA ARG A 444 24.02 -3.52 2.63
C ARG A 444 24.50 -2.58 1.51
N LYS A 445 24.82 -3.13 0.33
CA LYS A 445 25.34 -2.36 -0.80
C LYS A 445 24.20 -1.61 -1.48
N PRO A 446 24.30 -0.30 -1.69
CA PRO A 446 23.35 0.39 -2.54
C PRO A 446 23.52 -0.15 -3.97
N MET A 447 22.43 -0.58 -4.62
CA MET A 447 22.51 -1.08 -6.02
C MET A 447 22.80 0.05 -7.02
N TYR A 448 22.54 1.30 -6.63
CA TYR A 448 22.92 2.51 -7.36
C TYR A 448 23.75 3.41 -6.48
N GLN A 449 24.81 4.01 -7.03
CA GLN A 449 25.66 4.92 -6.25
C GLN A 449 24.86 6.15 -5.81
N PRO A 450 24.88 6.54 -4.52
CA PRO A 450 24.22 7.75 -4.07
C PRO A 450 24.76 8.98 -4.82
N GLY A 451 23.84 9.80 -5.35
CA GLY A 451 24.17 10.97 -6.16
C GLY A 451 24.47 10.69 -7.64
N SER A 452 24.45 9.41 -8.08
CA SER A 452 24.41 9.14 -9.52
C SER A 452 23.07 9.64 -10.10
N PRO A 453 23.05 10.25 -11.29
CA PRO A 453 21.80 10.53 -11.98
C PRO A 453 21.17 9.18 -12.29
N LEU A 454 20.22 8.78 -11.45
CA LEU A 454 19.36 7.70 -11.78
C LEU A 454 18.57 8.15 -13.01
N SER A 455 18.45 7.29 -14.00
CA SER A 455 17.53 7.53 -15.11
C SER A 455 16.09 7.35 -14.64
N HIS A 456 15.67 8.04 -13.57
CA HIS A 456 14.27 8.25 -13.28
C HIS A 456 13.78 9.30 -14.25
N ARG A 457 13.44 8.84 -15.45
CA ARG A 457 12.41 9.54 -16.19
C ARG A 457 11.12 9.22 -15.45
N TRP A 458 10.65 10.15 -14.62
CA TRP A 458 9.22 10.41 -14.52
C TRP A 458 8.69 10.26 -15.95
N ARG A 459 7.89 9.21 -16.19
CA ARG A 459 7.32 9.06 -17.51
C ARG A 459 6.30 10.17 -17.59
N ARG A 460 6.71 11.32 -18.14
CA ARG A 460 5.75 12.29 -18.69
C ARG A 460 4.71 11.47 -19.45
N PRO A 461 3.42 11.55 -19.10
CA PRO A 461 2.38 10.75 -19.73
C PRO A 461 2.39 10.90 -21.25
#